data_AF-A0A655AN11-F1
#
_entry.id   AF-A0A655AN11-F1
#
_cell.length_a   1.000
_cell.length_b   1.000
_cell.length_c   1.000
_cell.angle_alpha   90.00
_cell.angle_beta   90.00
_cell.angle_gamma   90.00
#
_symmetry.space_group_name_H-M   'P 1'
#
loop_
_entity.id
_entity.type
_entity.pdbx_description
1 polymer ?
#
loop_
_entity_poly.entity_id
_entity_poly.type
_entity_poly.pdbx_seq_one_letter_code
_entity_poly.pdbx_strand_id
1 'polypeptide(L)' 'MFGVADHDASTIEELLGGIPLAGFFAAGEIGPIAGRNALHGFTASMALFVDDME' A
#
# COMPACT_ATOMS: atom_id res chain seq x y z
N MET A 1 -6.38 9.30 -9.69
CA MET A 1 -5.21 8.44 -9.41
C MET A 1 -4.01 9.01 -10.17
N PHE A 2 -2.78 8.71 -9.76
CA PHE A 2 -1.50 9.40 -10.02
C PHE A 2 -1.08 9.68 -11.48
N GLY A 3 -1.95 9.53 -12.48
CA GLY A 3 -1.68 9.89 -13.87
C GLY A 3 -0.75 8.93 -14.62
N VAL A 4 -0.21 7.93 -13.94
CA VAL A 4 0.68 6.90 -14.47
C VAL A 4 0.22 5.53 -13.99
N ALA A 5 0.44 4.50 -14.82
CA ALA A 5 0.22 3.11 -14.44
C ALA A 5 1.20 2.68 -13.35
N ASP A 6 0.81 1.66 -12.59
CA ASP A 6 1.70 0.92 -11.68
C ASP A 6 2.39 1.76 -10.58
N HIS A 7 1.91 2.97 -10.28
CA HIS A 7 2.53 3.90 -9.31
C HIS A 7 2.98 3.22 -8.01
N ASP A 8 2.07 2.50 -7.34
CA ASP A 8 2.37 1.87 -6.05
C ASP A 8 3.30 0.66 -6.21
N ALA A 9 3.14 -0.12 -7.30
CA ALA A 9 3.98 -1.28 -7.59
C ALA A 9 5.43 -0.87 -7.93
N SER A 10 5.60 0.15 -8.77
CA SER A 10 6.91 0.73 -9.09
C SER A 10 7.58 1.33 -7.85
N THR A 11 6.81 2.02 -6.99
CA THR A 11 7.33 2.56 -5.72
C THR A 11 7.87 1.44 -4.82
N ILE A 12 7.16 0.30 -4.74
CA ILE A 12 7.62 -0.87 -3.98
C ILE A 12 8.91 -1.44 -4.57
N GLU A 13 8.98 -1.60 -5.89
CA GLU A 13 10.18 -2.09 -6.57
C GLU A 13 11.39 -1.19 -6.34
N GLU A 14 11.21 0.13 -6.41
CA GLU A 14 12.28 1.12 -6.16
C GLU A 14 12.80 1.06 -4.72
N LEU A 15 11.92 0.85 -3.74
CA LEU A 15 12.27 0.90 -2.31
C LEU A 15 12.75 -0.44 -1.75
N LEU A 16 12.17 -1.55 -2.22
CA LEU A 16 12.40 -2.89 -1.67
C LEU A 16 13.12 -3.83 -2.65
N GLY A 17 13.37 -3.38 -3.88
CA GLY A 17 13.90 -4.19 -4.97
C GLY A 17 12.83 -5.07 -5.64
N GLY A 18 13.27 -5.93 -6.56
CA GLY A 18 12.40 -6.84 -7.32
C GLY A 18 11.86 -8.03 -6.51
N ILE A 19 11.28 -7.79 -5.34
CA ILE A 19 10.62 -8.81 -4.52
C ILE A 19 9.32 -9.27 -5.20
N PRO A 20 8.89 -10.54 -4.99
CA PRO A 20 7.57 -10.96 -5.45
C PRO A 20 6.47 -10.07 -4.87
N LEU A 21 5.70 -9.44 -5.74
CA LEU A 21 4.62 -8.53 -5.39
C LEU A 21 3.31 -9.03 -5.98
N ALA A 22 2.26 -9.05 -5.15
CA ALA A 22 0.90 -9.32 -5.58
C ALA A 22 -0.05 -8.38 -4.84
N GLY A 23 -1.14 -7.99 -5.49
CA GLY A 23 -2.11 -7.07 -4.91
C GLY A 23 -3.33 -6.87 -5.80
N PHE A 24 -4.19 -5.96 -5.39
CA PHE A 24 -5.38 -5.54 -6.13
C PHE A 24 -5.66 -4.07 -5.86
N PHE A 25 -6.47 -3.45 -6.72
CA PHE A 25 -6.89 -2.07 -6.52
C PHE A 25 -8.10 -2.01 -5.57
N ALA A 26 -7.99 -1.19 -4.53
CA ALA A 26 -9.08 -0.85 -3.63
C ALA A 26 -9.26 0.68 -3.58
N ALA A 27 -10.51 1.15 -3.56
CA ALA A 27 -10.82 2.57 -3.53
C ALA A 27 -11.03 3.05 -2.10
N GLY A 28 -9.91 3.18 -1.37
CA GLY A 28 -9.88 3.75 -0.03
C GLY A 28 -10.12 2.77 1.11
N GLU A 29 -10.08 3.29 2.32
CA GLU A 29 -10.26 2.54 3.57
C GLU A 29 -11.24 3.28 4.48
N ILE A 30 -12.08 2.54 5.21
CA ILE A 30 -12.89 3.10 6.29
C ILE A 30 -12.19 2.76 7.61
N GLY A 31 -11.76 3.78 8.35
CA GLY A 31 -11.04 3.57 9.61
C GLY A 31 -11.14 4.77 10.56
N PRO A 32 -10.73 4.61 11.83
CA PRO A 32 -10.82 5.67 12.82
C PRO A 32 -9.66 6.68 12.71
N ILE A 33 -9.98 7.98 12.72
CA ILE A 33 -9.06 9.09 12.97
C ILE A 33 -9.56 9.87 14.18
N ALA A 34 -8.74 9.99 15.22
CA ALA A 34 -9.05 10.76 16.43
C ALA A 34 -10.44 10.43 17.04
N GLY A 35 -10.81 9.14 17.07
CA GLY A 35 -12.08 8.67 17.64
C GLY A 35 -13.31 8.85 16.73
N ARG A 36 -13.13 9.19 15.46
CA ARG A 36 -14.21 9.27 14.46
C ARG A 36 -13.90 8.42 13.24
N ASN A 37 -14.91 7.74 12.71
CA ASN A 37 -14.74 7.02 11.44
C ASN A 37 -14.55 8.03 10.31
N ALA A 38 -13.51 7.81 9.51
CA ALA A 38 -13.17 8.59 8.34
C ALA A 38 -13.11 7.66 7.12
N LEU A 39 -13.43 8.22 5.94
CA LEU A 39 -13.15 7.58 4.67
C LEU A 39 -11.79 8.09 4.19
N HIS A 40 -10.81 7.20 4.16
CA HIS A 40 -9.49 7.47 3.63
C HIS A 40 -9.53 7.25 2.11
N GLY A 41 -9.73 8.33 1.34
CA GLY A 41 -10.00 8.24 -0.10
C GLY A 41 -8.81 7.78 -0.96
N PHE A 42 -7.58 7.88 -0.44
CA PHE A 42 -6.37 7.43 -1.10
C PHE A 42 -5.52 6.66 -0.09
N THR A 43 -5.75 5.35 -0.01
CA THR A 43 -5.05 4.47 0.92
C THR A 43 -4.50 3.28 0.18
N ALA A 44 -3.24 2.99 0.46
CA ALA A 44 -2.57 1.76 0.12
C ALA A 44 -2.12 1.11 1.43
N SER A 45 -2.43 -0.17 1.58
CA SER A 45 -2.06 -0.98 2.73
C SER A 45 -1.39 -2.24 2.21
N MET A 46 -0.27 -2.64 2.81
CA MET A 46 0.53 -3.79 2.38
C MET A 46 0.98 -4.60 3.59
N ALA A 47 0.96 -5.92 3.48
CA ALA A 47 1.68 -6.81 4.37
C ALA A 47 3.07 -7.08 3.78
N LEU A 48 4.12 -6.78 4.53
CA LEU A 48 5.50 -7.07 4.14
C LEU A 48 6.02 -8.24 4.96
N PHE A 49 6.47 -9.29 4.28
CA PHE A 49 7.15 -10.42 4.89
C PHE A 49 8.65 -10.17 4.88
N VAL A 50 9.26 -10.26 6.05
CA VAL A 50 10.71 -10.12 6.23
C VAL A 50 11.22 -11.43 6.83
N ASP A 51 12.46 -11.81 6.49
CA ASP A 51 13.13 -12.90 7.20
C ASP A 51 13.33 -12.50 8.67
N ASP A 52 13.29 -13.47 9.57
CA ASP A 52 13.69 -13.23 10.96
C ASP A 52 15.15 -12.78 10.95
N MET A 53 15.42 -11.59 11.49
CA MET A 53 16.78 -11.16 11.78
C MET A 53 17.25 -11.94 13.01
N GLU A 54 18.10 -12.95 12.83
CA GLU A 54 18.91 -13.49 13.95
C GLU A 54 19.83 -12.41 14.55
#